data_AF-A0A6P0WKN2-F1
#
_entry.id   AF-A0A6P0WKN2-F1
#
_cell.length_a   1.000
_cell.length_b   1.000
_cell.length_c   1.000
_cell.angle_alpha   90.00
_cell.angle_beta   90.00
_cell.angle_gamma   90.00
#
_symmetry.space_group_name_H-M   'P 1'
#
loop_
_entity.id
_entity.type
_entity.pdbx_description
1 polymer ?
#
loop_
_entity_poly.entity_id
_entity_poly.type
_entity_poly.pdbx_seq_one_letter_code
_entity_poly.pdbx_strand_id
1 'polypeptide(L)'
;MMNGQEITVAVAEQLPVIFIILNDQSYGMVKHRHRQVVKDPLEFDIPQVDFSLMAKAMGAQGYTISHSQDLAQLDYQAICTYSGPTVLDVRINPEDAPPLGMF
;
A
#
# COMPACT_ATOMS: atom_id res chain seq x y z
N MET A 1 6.29 -7.52 4.64
CA MET A 1 5.57 -6.59 5.53
C MET A 1 6.13 -6.69 6.94
N MET A 2 6.13 -5.58 7.71
CA MET A 2 6.52 -5.60 9.12
C MET A 2 5.34 -5.88 10.06
N ASN A 3 4.24 -5.11 9.97
CA ASN A 3 3.12 -5.17 10.94
C ASN A 3 1.76 -5.46 10.30
N GLY A 4 1.70 -6.24 9.21
CA GLY A 4 0.46 -6.48 8.47
C GLY A 4 -0.63 -7.23 9.24
N GLN A 5 -0.24 -7.94 10.30
CA GLN A 5 -1.16 -8.74 11.11
C GLN A 5 -2.09 -7.86 11.96
N GLU A 6 -1.71 -6.61 12.24
CA GLU A 6 -2.50 -5.66 13.04
C GLU A 6 -3.84 -5.27 12.39
N ILE A 7 -4.02 -5.58 11.10
CA ILE A 7 -5.33 -5.47 10.44
C ILE A 7 -6.37 -6.31 11.19
N THR A 8 -6.01 -7.49 11.72
CA THR A 8 -6.95 -8.36 12.45
C THR A 8 -7.40 -7.74 13.76
N VAL A 9 -6.52 -6.97 14.42
CA VAL A 9 -6.86 -6.21 15.64
C VAL A 9 -7.84 -5.10 15.29
N ALA A 10 -7.59 -4.35 14.21
CA ALA A 10 -8.52 -3.32 13.75
C ALA A 10 -9.89 -3.90 13.36
N VAL A 11 -9.93 -5.11 12.79
CA VAL A 11 -11.19 -5.83 12.53
C VAL A 11 -11.88 -6.21 13.85
N ALA A 12 -11.16 -6.81 14.79
CA ALA A 12 -11.72 -7.26 16.08
C ALA A 12 -12.32 -6.10 16.89
N GLU A 13 -11.64 -4.96 16.90
CA GLU A 13 -12.03 -3.75 17.62
C GLU A 13 -12.92 -2.81 16.78
N GLN A 14 -13.32 -3.23 15.57
CA GLN A 14 -14.15 -2.45 14.62
C GLN A 14 -13.62 -1.03 14.36
N LEU A 15 -12.29 -0.86 14.35
CA LEU A 15 -11.67 0.43 14.20
C LEU A 15 -11.77 0.91 12.75
N PRO A 16 -12.30 2.12 12.48
CA PRO A 16 -12.45 2.66 11.13
C PRO A 16 -11.13 3.23 10.60
N VAL A 17 -10.08 2.41 10.57
CA VAL A 17 -8.74 2.79 10.09
C VAL A 17 -8.63 2.53 8.59
N ILE A 18 -8.22 3.54 7.84
CA ILE A 18 -7.95 3.43 6.40
C ILE A 18 -6.44 3.27 6.20
N PHE A 19 -6.02 2.07 5.82
CA PHE A 19 -4.64 1.76 5.45
C PHE A 19 -4.44 2.01 3.95
N ILE A 20 -3.52 2.90 3.62
CA ILE A 20 -3.13 3.16 2.23
C ILE A 20 -1.75 2.56 2.01
N ILE A 21 -1.68 1.54 1.16
CA ILE A 21 -0.43 0.87 0.82
C ILE A 21 -0.01 1.37 -0.56
N LEU A 22 1.08 2.14 -0.60
CA LEU A 22 1.74 2.52 -1.84
C LEU A 22 2.62 1.35 -2.29
N ASN A 23 2.10 0.53 -3.19
CA ASN A 23 2.66 -0.74 -3.62
C ASN A 23 3.45 -0.56 -4.92
N ASP A 24 4.75 -0.36 -4.77
CA ASP A 24 5.74 -0.35 -5.86
C ASP A 24 6.36 -1.74 -6.09
N GLN A 25 5.97 -2.77 -5.32
CA GLN A 25 6.55 -4.11 -5.37
C GLN A 25 8.08 -4.11 -5.16
N SER A 26 8.62 -3.14 -4.42
CA SER A 26 10.06 -3.09 -4.13
C SER A 26 10.37 -2.51 -2.76
N TYR A 27 11.62 -2.59 -2.33
CA TYR A 27 12.13 -1.73 -1.26
C TYR A 27 12.44 -0.33 -1.80
N GLY A 28 11.42 0.40 -2.29
CA GLY A 28 11.56 1.60 -3.12
C GLY A 28 12.53 2.64 -2.58
N MET A 29 12.38 3.06 -1.32
CA MET A 29 13.27 4.05 -0.71
C MET A 29 14.75 3.61 -0.70
N VAL A 30 15.00 2.32 -0.47
CA VAL A 30 16.36 1.74 -0.49
C VAL A 30 16.86 1.67 -1.92
N LYS A 31 16.05 1.18 -2.86
CA LYS A 31 16.34 1.10 -4.29
C LYS A 31 16.75 2.46 -4.86
N HIS A 32 15.94 3.50 -4.64
CA HIS A 32 16.20 4.84 -5.18
C HIS A 32 17.45 5.47 -4.56
N ARG A 33 17.65 5.36 -3.24
CA ARG A 33 18.86 5.87 -2.59
C ARG A 33 20.11 5.10 -3.00
N HIS A 34 20.04 3.78 -3.16
CA HIS A 34 21.16 2.98 -3.63
C HIS A 34 21.60 3.42 -5.02
N ARG A 35 20.66 3.58 -5.97
CA ARG A 35 20.94 4.06 -7.33
C ARG A 35 21.56 5.46 -7.39
N GLN A 36 21.34 6.31 -6.38
CA GLN A 36 21.97 7.63 -6.28
C GLN A 36 23.43 7.57 -5.82
N VAL A 37 23.79 6.58 -5.00
CA VAL A 37 25.09 6.49 -4.32
C VAL A 37 26.02 5.45 -4.95
N VAL A 38 25.48 4.37 -5.48
CA VAL A 38 26.20 3.20 -5.97
C VAL A 38 25.75 2.87 -7.40
N LYS A 39 26.71 2.62 -8.28
CA LYS A 39 26.46 2.36 -9.72
C LYS A 39 26.15 0.89 -10.02
N ASP A 40 26.51 -0.02 -9.13
CA ASP A 40 26.29 -1.45 -9.33
C ASP A 40 24.81 -1.80 -9.15
N PRO A 41 24.23 -2.59 -10.06
CA PRO A 41 22.84 -3.02 -9.94
C PRO A 41 22.69 -4.07 -8.83
N LEU A 42 21.66 -3.89 -8.00
CA LEU A 42 21.17 -4.85 -7.02
C LEU A 42 19.67 -5.04 -7.20
N GLU A 43 19.17 -6.20 -6.80
CA GLU A 43 17.75 -6.55 -6.86
C GLU A 43 17.06 -6.10 -5.56
N PHE A 44 16.02 -5.28 -5.70
CA PHE A 44 15.24 -4.72 -4.58
C PHE A 44 13.77 -5.10 -4.64
N ASP A 45 13.39 -5.90 -5.63
CA ASP A 45 12.02 -6.28 -5.88
C ASP A 45 11.55 -7.25 -4.79
N ILE A 46 10.28 -7.12 -4.43
CA ILE A 46 9.61 -8.01 -3.50
C ILE A 46 8.49 -8.75 -4.26
N PRO A 47 8.12 -9.97 -3.82
CA PRO A 47 7.02 -10.69 -4.44
C PRO A 47 5.75 -9.85 -4.48
N GLN A 48 5.04 -9.93 -5.61
CA GLN A 48 3.77 -9.24 -5.78
C GLN A 48 2.74 -9.82 -4.81
N VAL A 49 2.21 -8.96 -3.93
CA VAL A 49 1.11 -9.29 -3.02
C VAL A 49 -0.11 -8.47 -3.43
N ASP A 50 -1.29 -9.10 -3.39
CA ASP A 50 -2.58 -8.41 -3.45
C ASP A 50 -3.04 -8.11 -2.02
N PHE A 51 -2.78 -6.88 -1.57
CA PHE A 51 -3.12 -6.49 -0.20
C PHE A 51 -4.62 -6.27 0.00
N SER A 52 -5.36 -5.98 -1.07
CA SER A 52 -6.82 -5.90 -1.06
C SER A 52 -7.43 -7.28 -0.79
N LEU A 53 -6.93 -8.32 -1.47
CA LEU A 53 -7.37 -9.70 -1.23
C LEU A 53 -6.97 -10.19 0.17
N MET A 54 -5.75 -9.89 0.60
CA MET A 54 -5.28 -10.20 1.96
C MET A 54 -6.16 -9.54 3.03
N ALA A 55 -6.51 -8.26 2.86
CA ALA A 55 -7.39 -7.54 3.77
C ALA A 55 -8.78 -8.18 3.86
N LYS A 56 -9.37 -8.53 2.70
CA LYS A 56 -10.66 -9.24 2.63
C LYS A 56 -10.62 -10.58 3.35
N ALA A 57 -9.54 -11.34 3.19
CA ALA A 57 -9.35 -12.61 3.89
C ALA A 57 -9.27 -12.45 5.41
N MET A 58 -8.84 -11.27 5.90
CA MET A 58 -8.78 -10.92 7.32
C MET A 58 -10.11 -10.34 7.87
N GLY A 59 -11.12 -10.14 7.01
CA GLY A 59 -12.41 -9.55 7.39
C GLY A 59 -12.48 -8.02 7.27
N ALA A 60 -11.48 -7.38 6.66
CA ALA A 60 -11.47 -5.96 6.36
C ALA A 60 -12.06 -5.66 4.97
N GLN A 61 -12.37 -4.39 4.69
CA GLN A 61 -12.59 -3.95 3.31
C GLN A 61 -11.26 -3.87 2.55
N GLY A 62 -11.29 -4.16 1.25
CA GLY A 62 -10.11 -4.12 0.39
C GLY A 62 -10.43 -3.59 -1.00
N TYR A 63 -9.63 -2.62 -1.46
CA TYR A 63 -9.74 -2.05 -2.78
C TYR A 63 -8.37 -2.05 -3.46
N THR A 64 -8.34 -2.43 -4.72
CA THR A 64 -7.13 -2.37 -5.56
C THR A 64 -7.25 -1.16 -6.47
N ILE A 65 -6.24 -0.31 -6.46
CA ILE A 65 -6.20 0.92 -7.26
C ILE A 65 -5.01 0.78 -8.20
N SER A 66 -5.28 0.66 -9.50
CA SER A 66 -4.24 0.52 -10.54
C SER A 66 -4.13 1.77 -11.40
N HIS A 67 -5.20 2.55 -11.49
CA HIS A 67 -5.27 3.78 -12.26
C HIS A 67 -5.93 4.91 -11.47
N SER A 68 -5.69 6.15 -11.88
CA SER A 68 -6.29 7.32 -11.23
C SER A 68 -7.81 7.36 -11.32
N GLN A 69 -8.40 6.71 -12.34
CA GLN A 69 -9.85 6.55 -12.47
C GLN A 69 -10.43 5.66 -11.36
N ASP A 70 -9.68 4.67 -10.87
CA ASP A 70 -10.14 3.78 -9.80
C ASP A 70 -10.33 4.58 -8.51
N LEU A 71 -9.43 5.52 -8.22
CA LEU A 71 -9.59 6.49 -7.13
C LEU A 71 -10.87 7.31 -7.29
N ALA A 72 -11.15 7.81 -8.49
CA ALA A 72 -12.35 8.61 -8.73
C ALA A 72 -13.65 7.79 -8.57
N GLN A 73 -13.59 6.48 -8.74
CA GLN A 73 -14.73 5.57 -8.63
C GLN A 73 -14.93 5.00 -7.22
N LEU A 74 -14.01 5.24 -6.29
CA LEU A 74 -14.18 4.80 -4.91
C LEU A 74 -15.41 5.45 -4.28
N ASP A 75 -16.20 4.63 -3.60
CA ASP A 75 -17.27 5.13 -2.74
C ASP A 75 -16.67 5.61 -1.41
N TYR A 76 -16.17 6.85 -1.42
CA TYR A 76 -15.61 7.49 -0.25
C TYR A 76 -16.59 7.55 0.92
N GLN A 77 -17.88 7.69 0.65
CA GLN A 77 -18.89 7.74 1.70
C GLN A 77 -19.03 6.37 2.37
N ALA A 78 -19.09 5.29 1.59
CA ALA A 78 -19.14 3.93 2.13
C ALA A 78 -17.86 3.60 2.91
N ILE A 79 -16.68 3.99 2.41
CA ILE A 79 -15.40 3.78 3.11
C ILE A 79 -15.38 4.53 4.45
N CYS A 80 -15.79 5.81 4.47
CA CYS A 80 -15.76 6.64 5.69
C CYS A 80 -16.83 6.27 6.72
N THR A 81 -17.91 5.62 6.30
CA THR A 81 -19.00 5.19 7.20
C THR A 81 -18.91 3.72 7.62
N TYR A 82 -17.99 2.95 7.03
CA TYR A 82 -17.77 1.56 7.38
C TYR A 82 -17.22 1.41 8.81
N SER A 83 -17.87 0.56 9.60
CA SER A 83 -17.44 0.21 10.97
C SER A 83 -16.41 -0.92 10.95
N GLY A 84 -15.21 -0.62 10.48
CA GLY A 84 -14.08 -1.53 10.42
C GLY A 84 -12.95 -1.00 9.54
N PRO A 85 -11.82 -1.71 9.44
CA PRO A 85 -10.67 -1.23 8.69
C PRO A 85 -10.88 -1.40 7.18
N THR A 86 -10.31 -0.46 6.43
CA THR A 86 -10.27 -0.49 4.97
C THR A 86 -8.83 -0.47 4.51
N VAL A 87 -8.48 -1.33 3.55
CA VAL A 87 -7.17 -1.32 2.89
C VAL A 87 -7.32 -0.85 1.45
N LEU A 88 -6.56 0.17 1.08
CA LEU A 88 -6.37 0.64 -0.28
C LEU A 88 -4.99 0.20 -0.77
N ASP A 89 -4.95 -0.81 -1.63
CA ASP A 89 -3.73 -1.28 -2.30
C ASP A 89 -3.51 -0.45 -3.57
N VAL A 90 -2.66 0.58 -3.46
CA VAL A 90 -2.40 1.55 -4.52
C VAL A 90 -1.15 1.15 -5.28
N ARG A 91 -1.33 0.66 -6.51
CA ARG A 91 -0.23 0.31 -7.40
C ARG A 91 0.43 1.60 -7.90
N ILE A 92 1.72 1.75 -7.61
CA ILE A 92 2.51 2.90 -8.05
C ILE A 92 3.65 2.43 -8.95
N ASN A 93 4.15 3.33 -9.79
CA ASN A 93 5.27 3.04 -10.66
C ASN A 93 6.57 2.94 -9.82
N PRO A 94 7.28 1.80 -9.83
CA PRO A 94 8.52 1.62 -9.06
C PRO A 94 9.73 2.41 -9.57
N GLU A 95 9.58 3.10 -10.70
CA GLU A 95 10.63 3.94 -11.26
C GLU A 95 10.43 5.42 -10.94
N ASP A 96 9.26 5.81 -10.42
CA ASP A 96 9.01 7.18 -10.00
C ASP A 96 9.75 7.45 -8.68
N ALA A 97 10.72 8.38 -8.72
CA ALA A 97 11.50 8.69 -7.54
C ALA A 97 10.61 9.28 -6.44
N PRO A 98 10.68 8.75 -5.20
CA PRO A 98 9.99 9.37 -4.07
C PRO A 98 10.55 10.78 -3.86
N PRO A 99 9.79 11.69 -3.22
CA PRO A 99 10.24 13.03 -2.90
C PRO A 99 11.35 12.98 -1.82
N LEU A 100 12.54 12.56 -2.25
CA LEU A 100 13.76 12.55 -1.47
C LEU A 100 14.26 13.99 -1.46
N GLY A 101 13.95 14.72 -0.38
CA GLY A 101 14.47 16.07 -0.20
C GLY A 101 16.01 16.08 -0.34
N MET A 102 16.54 17.08 -1.04
CA MET A 102 17.91 17.54 -0.79
C MET A 102 17.90 18.14 0.62
N PHE A 103 18.37 17.38 1.60
CA PHE A 103 18.65 17.90 2.94
C PHE A 103 19.93 18.73 2.92
#